data_AF-A0AAD4HRL9-F1
#
_entry.id   AF-A0AAD4HRL9-F1
#
_cell.length_a   1.000
_cell.length_b   1.000
_cell.length_c   1.000
_cell.angle_alpha   90.00
_cell.angle_beta   90.00
_cell.angle_gamma   90.00
#
_symmetry.space_group_name_H-M   'P 1'
#
loop_
_entity.id
_entity.type
_entity.pdbx_description
1 polymer ?
#
loop_
_entity_poly.entity_id
_entity_poly.type
_entity_poly.pdbx_seq_one_letter_code
_entity_poly.pdbx_strand_id
1 'polypeptide(L)'
;LVNEITTLHRHAEAHFSGKYRKWANQHSFKSMLPGDVKARKENAAQQRINAHLTEHKAKRVVPYSDKLFRQAAIEWLVATDQVCR
;
A
#
# COMPACT_ATOMS: atom_id res chain seq x y z
N LEU A 1 20.71 3.69 1.16
CA LEU A 1 20.57 4.70 2.22
C LEU A 1 19.99 4.01 3.45
N VAL A 2 20.84 3.61 4.41
CA VAL A 2 20.37 3.09 5.70
C VAL A 2 19.94 4.32 6.50
N ASN A 3 18.65 4.41 6.84
CA ASN A 3 18.11 5.55 7.55
C ASN A 3 18.67 5.58 8.99
N GLU A 4 19.23 6.70 9.45
CA GLU A 4 19.90 6.84 10.76
C GLU A 4 19.06 6.32 11.94
N ILE A 5 17.73 6.49 11.85
CA ILE A 5 16.76 5.99 12.85
C ILE A 5 16.82 4.46 12.98
N THR A 6 17.03 3.75 11.87
CA THR A 6 17.16 2.28 11.88
C THR A 6 18.47 1.82 12.52
N THR A 7 19.52 2.64 12.45
CA THR A 7 20.81 2.39 13.10
C THR A 7 20.69 2.56 14.61
N LEU A 8 20.03 3.63 15.09
CA LEU A 8 19.80 3.86 16.52
C LEU A 8 18.95 2.77 17.16
N HIS A 9 17.88 2.32 16.50
CA HIS A 9 17.05 1.23 17.04
C HIS A 9 17.80 -0.11 17.10
N ARG A 10 18.69 -0.41 16.15
CA ARG A 10 19.55 -1.60 16.22
C ARG A 10 20.57 -1.52 17.35
N HIS A 11 21.20 -0.36 17.53
CA HIS A 11 22.13 -0.15 18.64
C HIS A 11 21.43 -0.26 20.00
N ALA A 12 20.25 0.34 20.13
CA ALA A 12 19.40 0.21 21.31
C ALA A 12 18.97 -1.25 21.55
N GLU A 13 18.69 -2.02 20.50
CA GLU A 13 18.39 -3.45 20.62
C GLU A 13 19.60 -4.26 21.12
N ALA A 14 20.78 -4.01 20.56
CA ALA A 14 22.00 -4.73 20.90
C ALA A 14 22.44 -4.48 22.36
N HIS A 15 22.42 -3.23 22.82
CA HIS A 15 22.97 -2.85 24.12
C HIS A 15 21.93 -2.64 25.23
N PHE A 16 20.71 -2.24 24.87
CA PHE A 16 19.73 -1.72 25.83
C PHE A 16 18.31 -2.29 25.68
N SER A 17 18.13 -3.40 24.96
CA SER A 17 16.80 -3.93 24.61
C SER A 17 15.86 -4.11 25.81
N GLY A 18 16.36 -4.66 26.92
CA GLY A 18 15.56 -4.85 28.14
C GLY A 18 15.08 -3.55 28.79
N LYS A 19 15.96 -2.54 28.85
CA LYS A 19 15.61 -1.21 29.41
C LYS A 19 14.64 -0.47 28.50
N TYR A 20 14.88 -0.54 27.18
CA TYR A 20 14.04 0.10 26.18
C TYR A 20 12.62 -0.47 26.19
N ARG A 21 12.45 -1.80 26.23
CA ARG A 21 11.13 -2.43 26.31
C ARG A 21 10.37 -2.02 27.57
N LYS A 22 11.05 -1.96 28.72
CA LYS A 22 10.43 -1.49 29.99
C LYS A 22 9.95 -0.05 29.87
N TRP A 23 10.80 0.84 29.34
CA TRP A 23 10.45 2.23 29.11
C TRP A 23 9.25 2.35 28.14
N ALA A 24 9.29 1.63 27.01
CA ALA A 24 8.20 1.64 26.05
C ALA A 24 6.88 1.20 26.69
N ASN A 25 6.88 0.12 27.47
CA ASN A 25 5.69 -0.36 28.16
C ASN A 25 5.18 0.63 29.22
N GLN A 26 6.06 1.23 30.02
CA GLN A 26 5.70 2.22 31.06
C GLN A 26 5.02 3.45 30.46
N HIS A 27 5.48 3.89 29.30
CA HIS A 27 4.94 5.06 28.62
C HIS A 27 3.86 4.72 27.58
N SER A 28 3.36 3.47 27.56
CA SER A 28 2.37 2.99 26.57
C SER A 28 2.80 3.18 25.11
N PHE A 29 4.11 3.22 24.85
CA PHE A 29 4.66 3.26 23.50
C PHE A 29 4.84 1.86 22.93
N LYS A 30 4.63 1.76 21.62
CA LYS A 30 4.92 0.55 20.85
C LYS A 30 6.43 0.41 20.67
N SER A 31 7.00 -0.73 21.07
CA SER A 31 8.43 -0.99 20.81
C SER A 31 8.72 -0.98 19.31
N MET A 32 9.72 -0.19 18.93
CA MET A 32 10.21 -0.05 17.55
C MET A 32 11.57 -0.73 17.35
N LEU A 33 11.99 -1.58 18.30
CA LEU A 33 13.19 -2.40 18.13
C LEU A 33 13.01 -3.33 16.91
N PRO A 34 14.06 -3.51 16.09
CA PRO A 34 13.97 -4.30 14.87
C PRO A 34 13.41 -5.71 15.07
N GLY A 35 13.82 -6.42 16.12
CA GLY A 35 13.29 -7.75 16.47
C GLY A 35 11.82 -7.73 16.84
N ASP A 36 11.37 -6.73 17.60
CA ASP A 36 9.96 -6.60 18.00
C ASP A 36 9.07 -6.23 16.79
N VAL A 37 9.58 -5.38 15.89
CA VAL A 37 8.91 -5.05 14.62
C VAL A 37 8.84 -6.26 13.70
N LYS A 38 9.91 -7.07 13.63
CA LYS A 38 9.97 -8.30 12.83
C LYS A 38 8.96 -9.32 13.37
N ALA A 39 8.98 -9.60 14.67
CA ALA A 39 8.03 -10.51 15.31
C ALA A 39 6.59 -10.04 15.08
N ARG A 40 6.31 -8.74 15.16
CA ARG A 40 4.98 -8.20 14.86
C ARG A 40 4.56 -8.43 13.41
N LYS A 41 5.48 -8.28 12.46
CA LYS A 41 5.18 -8.53 11.04
C LYS A 41 4.94 -10.00 10.77
N GLU A 42 5.66 -10.90 11.45
CA GLU A 42 5.46 -12.35 11.33
C GLU A 42 4.13 -12.80 11.94
N ASN A 43 3.75 -12.21 13.08
CA ASN A 43 2.48 -12.50 13.75
C ASN A 43 1.28 -11.78 13.11
N ALA A 44 1.51 -10.67 12.40
CA ALA A 44 0.48 -10.05 11.59
C ALA A 44 0.21 -10.98 10.40
N ALA A 45 -0.93 -11.67 10.43
CA ALA A 45 -1.41 -12.37 9.25
C ALA A 45 -1.41 -11.38 8.09
N GLN A 46 -0.52 -11.57 7.12
CA GLN A 46 -0.48 -10.75 5.92
C GLN A 46 -1.89 -10.78 5.33
N GLN A 47 -2.58 -9.64 5.30
CA GLN A 47 -3.87 -9.54 4.63
C GLN A 47 -3.63 -9.93 3.17
N ARG A 48 -4.02 -11.16 2.83
CA ARG A 48 -3.96 -11.63 1.44
C ARG A 48 -4.87 -10.70 0.65
N ILE A 49 -4.42 -10.29 -0.54
CA ILE A 49 -5.21 -9.46 -1.47
C ILE A 49 -6.64 -10.04 -1.64
N ASN A 50 -6.75 -11.37 -1.58
CA ASN A 50 -8.01 -12.12 -1.64
C ASN A 50 -9.05 -11.74 -0.58
N ALA A 51 -8.67 -11.21 0.59
CA ALA A 51 -9.63 -10.86 1.64
C ALA A 51 -10.61 -9.75 1.22
N HIS A 52 -10.20 -8.93 0.24
CA HIS A 52 -11.03 -7.89 -0.36
C HIS A 52 -11.25 -8.08 -1.88
N LEU A 53 -10.78 -9.20 -2.44
CA LEU A 53 -10.98 -9.51 -3.85
C LEU A 53 -12.39 -10.08 -4.03
N THR A 54 -13.37 -9.20 -4.18
CA THR A 54 -14.70 -9.61 -4.61
C THR A 54 -14.66 -9.99 -6.08
N GLU A 55 -15.05 -11.22 -6.41
CA GLU A 55 -15.26 -11.63 -7.79
C GLU A 55 -16.34 -10.75 -8.43
N HIS A 56 -15.89 -9.74 -9.19
CA HIS A 56 -16.78 -9.02 -10.07
C HIS A 56 -17.01 -9.90 -11.30
N LYS A 57 -18.29 -10.15 -11.63
CA LYS A 57 -18.66 -10.65 -12.96
C LYS A 57 -17.99 -9.73 -13.97
N ALA A 58 -17.05 -10.27 -14.75
CA ALA A 58 -16.38 -9.51 -15.78
C ALA A 58 -17.47 -8.86 -16.64
N LYS A 59 -17.59 -7.53 -16.57
CA LYS A 59 -18.42 -6.80 -17.53
C LYS A 59 -17.86 -7.20 -18.88
N ARG A 60 -18.72 -7.73 -19.74
CA ARG A 60 -18.35 -8.20 -21.09
C ARG A 60 -17.64 -7.02 -21.77
N VAL A 61 -16.32 -7.04 -21.77
CA VAL A 61 -15.50 -5.99 -22.37
C VAL A 61 -15.82 -6.10 -23.85
N VAL A 62 -16.51 -5.10 -24.39
CA VAL A 62 -16.71 -5.03 -25.83
C VAL A 62 -15.31 -5.00 -26.43
N PRO A 63 -14.93 -5.96 -27.29
CA PRO A 63 -13.61 -5.98 -27.89
C PRO A 63 -13.34 -4.63 -28.55
N TYR A 64 -12.12 -4.13 -28.36
CA TYR A 64 -11.70 -2.91 -29.03
C TYR A 64 -11.91 -3.08 -30.55
N SER A 65 -12.59 -2.12 -31.16
CA SER A 65 -12.65 -2.00 -32.61
C SER A 65 -12.50 -0.53 -33.00
N ASP A 66 -11.73 -0.27 -34.05
CA ASP A 66 -11.50 1.09 -34.53
C ASP A 66 -12.81 1.80 -34.90
N LYS A 67 -13.83 1.05 -35.34
CA LYS A 67 -15.15 1.60 -35.67
C LYS A 67 -15.86 2.13 -34.43
N LEU A 68 -15.90 1.34 -33.34
CA LEU A 68 -16.50 1.76 -32.07
C LEU A 68 -15.75 2.94 -31.46
N PHE A 69 -14.42 2.91 -31.52
CA PHE A 69 -13.60 4.01 -31.01
C PHE A 69 -13.84 5.31 -31.78
N ARG A 70 -13.85 5.26 -33.12
CA ARG A 70 -14.14 6.42 -33.97
C ARG A 70 -15.52 7.00 -33.69
N GLN A 71 -16.53 6.15 -33.54
CA GLN A 71 -17.88 6.60 -33.23
C GLN A 71 -17.95 7.30 -31.87
N ALA A 72 -17.38 6.69 -30.83
CA ALA A 72 -17.32 7.29 -29.49
C ALA A 72 -16.53 8.61 -29.49
N ALA A 73 -15.45 8.70 -30.29
CA ALA A 73 -14.67 9.93 -30.42
C ALA A 73 -15.45 11.05 -31.12
N ILE A 74 -16.23 10.74 -32.17
CA ILE A 74 -17.12 11.71 -32.83
C ILE A 74 -18.19 12.19 -31.86
N GLU A 75 -18.86 11.28 -31.15
CA GLU A 75 -19.88 11.62 -30.15
C GLU A 75 -19.29 12.51 -29.04
N TRP A 76 -18.08 12.21 -28.60
CA TRP A 76 -17.38 13.01 -27.60
C TRP A 76 -17.03 14.41 -28.11
N LEU A 77 -16.52 14.54 -29.34
CA LEU A 77 -16.22 15.83 -29.97
C LEU A 77 -17.47 16.71 -30.10
N VAL A 78 -18.58 16.12 -30.53
CA VAL A 78 -19.88 16.82 -30.63
C VAL A 78 -20.38 17.25 -29.24
N ALA A 79 -20.32 16.36 -28.25
CA ALA A 79 -20.80 16.65 -26.90
C ALA A 79 -19.98 17.71 -26.17
N THR A 80 -18.69 17.83 -26.49
CA THR A 80 -17.77 18.77 -25.84
C THR A 80 -17.59 20.07 -26.62
N ASP A 81 -18.28 20.22 -27.76
CA ASP A 81 -18.18 21.36 -28.68
C ASP A 81 -16.71 21.75 -28.98
N GLN A 82 -15.85 20.73 -29.00
CA GLN A 82 -14.44 20.85 -29.31
C GLN A 82 -14.33 20.96 -30.84
N VAL A 83 -14.61 22.15 -31.36
CA VAL A 83 -14.25 22.49 -32.74
C VAL A 83 -12.74 22.32 -32.89
N CYS A 84 -12.34 21.49 -33.86
CA CYS A 84 -10.95 21.34 -34.27
C CYS A 84 -10.37 22.74 -34.50
N ARG A 85 -9.50 23.16 -33.58
CA ARG A 85 -8.80 24.44 -33.66
C ARG A 85 -7.61 24.33 -34.61
#